data_AF-A0A7V6YTV4-F1
#
_entry.id   AF-A0A7V6YTV4-F1
#
_cell.length_a   1.000
_cell.length_b   1.000
_cell.length_c   1.000
_cell.angle_alpha   90.00
_cell.angle_beta   90.00
_cell.angle_gamma   90.00
#
_symmetry.space_group_name_H-M   'P 1'
#
loop_
_entity.id
_entity.type
_entity.pdbx_description
1 polymer ?
#
loop_
_entity_poly.entity_id
_entity_poly.type
_entity_poly.pdbx_seq_one_letter_code
_entity_poly.pdbx_strand_id
1 'polypeptide(L)' 'MSLDPTGQYVVADVFSEPSFVPDTYLYDVMNGTKIEQFTRVHSLFWQNQKLMLQVIDESQWMLYEYNPKTNVKNLF' A
#
# COMPACT_ATOMS: atom_id res chain seq x y z
N MET A 1 0.32 -2.45 -9.15
CA MET A 1 1.51 -3.11 -8.55
C MET A 1 2.68 -2.16 -8.57
N SER A 2 3.43 -2.05 -7.48
CA SER A 2 4.63 -1.21 -7.36
C SER A 2 5.67 -1.88 -6.45
N LEU A 3 6.95 -1.74 -6.78
CA LEU A 3 8.07 -2.34 -6.05
C LEU A 3 8.90 -1.22 -5.42
N ASP A 4 9.33 -1.41 -4.18
CA ASP A 4 10.19 -0.44 -3.52
C ASP A 4 11.59 -0.40 -4.17
N PRO A 5 12.37 0.67 -3.96
CA PRO A 5 13.70 0.80 -4.58
C PRO A 5 14.70 -0.30 -4.22
N THR A 6 14.50 -1.01 -3.11
CA THR A 6 15.35 -2.13 -2.71
C THR A 6 14.92 -3.47 -3.30
N GLY A 7 13.69 -3.56 -3.83
CA GLY A 7 13.09 -4.80 -4.32
C GLY A 7 12.59 -5.74 -3.23
N GLN A 8 12.68 -5.38 -1.95
CA GLN A 8 12.23 -6.20 -0.84
C GLN A 8 10.71 -6.17 -0.67
N TYR A 9 10.07 -5.03 -0.95
CA TYR A 9 8.66 -4.83 -0.68
C TYR A 9 7.88 -4.59 -1.97
N VAL A 10 6.86 -5.40 -2.18
CA VAL A 10 5.94 -5.25 -3.32
C VAL A 10 4.54 -4.96 -2.83
N VAL A 11 3.89 -4.00 -3.47
CA VAL A 11 2.47 -3.74 -3.27
C VAL A 11 1.69 -4.12 -4.52
N ALA A 12 0.56 -4.81 -4.34
CA ALA A 12 -0.26 -5.28 -5.44
C ALA A 12 -1.74 -5.12 -5.13
N ASP A 13 -2.49 -4.68 -6.13
CA ASP A 13 -3.95 -4.60 -6.06
C ASP A 13 -4.53 -5.94 -6.47
N VAL A 14 -5.46 -6.45 -5.67
CA VAL A 14 -6.16 -7.71 -5.90
C VAL A 14 -7.64 -7.41 -6.01
N PHE A 15 -8.21 -7.79 -7.15
CA PHE A 15 -9.64 -7.64 -7.44
C PHE A 15 -10.32 -8.98 -7.17
N SER A 16 -11.12 -9.04 -6.10
CA SER A 16 -11.90 -10.24 -5.78
C SER A 16 -13.05 -10.45 -6.77
N GLU A 17 -13.67 -9.37 -7.22
CA GLU A 17 -14.81 -9.37 -8.14
C GLU A 17 -14.75 -8.19 -9.10
N PRO A 18 -15.34 -8.30 -10.32
CA PRO A 18 -15.53 -7.17 -11.21
C PRO A 18 -16.34 -6.06 -10.52
N SER A 19 -15.90 -4.80 -10.70
CA SER A 19 -16.54 -3.59 -10.13
C SER A 19 -16.33 -3.32 -8.63
N PHE A 20 -15.53 -4.14 -7.92
CA PHE A 20 -15.18 -3.87 -6.53
C PHE A 20 -13.98 -2.93 -6.41
N VAL A 21 -13.91 -2.17 -5.31
CA VAL A 21 -12.71 -1.41 -4.95
C VAL A 21 -11.63 -2.43 -4.56
N PRO A 22 -10.46 -2.46 -5.22
CA PRO A 22 -9.46 -3.49 -4.94
C PRO A 22 -8.94 -3.38 -3.51
N ASP A 23 -8.58 -4.55 -2.96
CA ASP A 23 -7.70 -4.61 -1.80
C ASP A 23 -6.26 -4.42 -2.29
N THR A 24 -5.52 -3.56 -1.62
CA THR A 24 -4.10 -3.32 -1.90
C THR A 24 -3.27 -4.02 -0.83
N TYR A 25 -2.51 -5.04 -1.23
CA TYR A 25 -1.72 -5.86 -0.32
C TYR A 25 -0.24 -5.53 -0.41
N LEU A 26 0.43 -5.47 0.73
CA LEU A 26 1.87 -5.32 0.84
C LEU A 26 2.52 -6.64 1.28
N TYR A 27 3.56 -7.05 0.56
CA TYR A 27 4.32 -8.25 0.84
C TYR A 27 5.81 -7.94 1.01
N ASP A 28 6.45 -8.66 1.94
CA ASP A 28 7.90 -8.84 1.96
C ASP A 28 8.24 -10.01 1.04
N VAL A 29 8.92 -9.72 -0.08
CA VAL A 29 9.28 -10.70 -1.10
C VAL A 29 10.36 -11.65 -0.59
N MET A 30 11.27 -11.17 0.26
CA MET A 30 12.39 -11.97 0.78
C MET A 30 11.89 -13.01 1.78
N ASN A 31 10.91 -12.62 2.61
CA ASN A 31 10.33 -13.50 3.62
C ASN A 31 9.09 -14.26 3.11
N GLY A 32 8.53 -13.88 1.95
CA GLY A 32 7.32 -14.48 1.40
C GLY A 32 6.07 -14.21 2.24
N THR A 33 6.05 -13.12 3.01
CA THR A 33 5.00 -12.83 4.01
C THR A 33 4.19 -11.61 3.62
N LYS A 34 2.87 -11.67 3.82
CA LYS A 34 1.99 -10.49 3.81
C LYS A 34 2.29 -9.63 5.03
N ILE A 35 2.57 -8.36 4.83
CA ILE A 35 2.82 -7.40 5.91
C ILE A 35 1.53 -6.68 6.29
N GLU A 36 0.82 -6.14 5.29
CA GLU A 36 -0.34 -5.27 5.53
C GLU A 36 -1.34 -5.33 4.37
N GLN A 37 -2.58 -4.93 4.67
CA GLN A 37 -3.66 -4.72 3.72
C GLN A 37 -4.18 -3.28 3.84
N PHE A 38 -4.32 -2.61 2.71
CA PHE A 38 -4.94 -1.30 2.58
C PHE A 38 -6.21 -1.44 1.73
N THR A 39 -7.24 -0.70 2.10
CA THR A 39 -8.50 -0.65 1.35
C THR A 39 -8.68 0.74 0.76
N ARG A 40 -9.43 0.84 -0.34
CA ARG A 40 -9.79 2.12 -0.98
C ARG A 40 -8.60 2.99 -1.36
N VAL A 41 -7.48 2.36 -1.71
CA VAL A 41 -6.32 3.05 -2.26
C VAL A 41 -6.63 3.50 -3.68
N HIS A 42 -6.51 4.79 -3.94
CA HIS A 42 -6.66 5.35 -5.29
C HIS A 42 -5.33 5.39 -6.04
N SER A 43 -4.28 5.84 -5.36
CA SER A 43 -2.94 5.92 -5.92
C SER A 43 -1.89 5.64 -4.85
N LEU A 44 -0.73 5.17 -5.29
CA LEU A 44 0.39 4.86 -4.42
C LEU A 44 1.72 5.05 -5.14
N PHE A 45 2.77 5.36 -4.39
CA PHE A 45 4.14 5.41 -4.90
C PHE A 45 5.15 5.23 -3.77
N TRP A 46 6.38 4.89 -4.12
CA TRP A 46 7.47 4.77 -3.16
C TRP A 46 8.29 6.05 -3.08
N GLN A 47 8.57 6.52 -1.87
CA GLN A 47 9.46 7.64 -1.60
C GLN A 47 10.34 7.32 -0.40
N ASN A 48 11.66 7.38 -0.57
CA ASN A 48 12.62 7.12 0.52
C ASN A 48 12.37 5.80 1.28
N GLN A 49 12.05 4.71 0.55
CA GLN A 49 11.69 3.38 1.09
C GLN A 49 10.40 3.35 1.95
N LYS A 50 9.59 4.41 1.89
CA LYS A 50 8.26 4.47 2.49
C LYS A 50 7.21 4.46 1.38
N LEU A 51 6.08 3.85 1.69
CA LEU A 51 4.95 3.77 0.79
C LEU A 51 4.04 4.97 1.04
N MET A 52 3.85 5.79 0.02
CA MET A 52 2.91 6.89 0.02
C MET A 52 1.58 6.38 -0.54
N LEU A 53 0.49 6.58 0.19
CA LEU A 53 -0.83 6.04 -0.13
C LEU A 53 -1.85 7.17 -0.15
N GLN A 54 -2.53 7.33 -1.27
CA GLN A 54 -3.72 8.16 -1.34
C GLN A 54 -4.96 7.28 -1.20
N VAL A 55 -5.73 7.49 -0.14
CA VAL A 55 -6.92 6.70 0.21
C VAL A 55 -8.16 7.57 0.13
N ILE A 56 -9.26 7.00 -0.37
CA ILE A 56 -10.57 7.65 -0.37
C ILE A 56 -11.39 7.10 0.79
N ASP A 57 -11.65 7.94 1.79
CA ASP A 57 -12.48 7.60 2.94
C ASP A 57 -13.61 8.62 3.10
N GLU A 58 -14.84 8.16 3.28
CA GLU A 58 -16.03 9.02 3.43
C GLU A 58 -16.08 10.23 2.46
N SER A 59 -15.69 10.03 1.19
CA SER A 59 -15.60 11.05 0.13
C SER A 59 -14.48 12.10 0.29
N GLN A 60 -13.57 11.91 1.24
CA GLN A 60 -12.35 12.71 1.42
C GLN A 60 -11.12 11.96 0.92
N TRP A 61 -10.17 12.74 0.41
CA TRP A 61 -8.87 12.27 -0.04
C TRP A 61 -7.87 12.43 1.10
N MET A 62 -7.34 11.32 1.60
CA MET A 62 -6.31 11.32 2.63
C MET A 62 -4.99 10.81 2.07
N LEU A 63 -3.89 11.44 2.49
CA LEU A 63 -2.54 11.01 2.15
C LEU A 63 -1.86 10.41 3.39
N TYR A 64 -1.39 9.17 3.26
CA TYR A 64 -0.67 8.47 4.30
C TYR A 64 0.77 8.18 3.89
N GLU A 65 1.67 8.24 4.88
CA GLU A 65 2.98 7.61 4.85
C GLU A 65 2.90 6.25 5.55
N TYR A 66 3.44 5.20 4.94
CA TYR A 66 3.60 3.91 5.57
C TYR A 66 5.05 3.44 5.52
N ASN A 67 5.62 3.11 6.68
CA ASN A 67 6.96 2.54 6.79
C ASN A 67 6.88 1.02 7.03
N PRO A 68 7.25 0.17 6.05
CA PRO A 68 7.14 -1.28 6.17
C PRO A 68 8.11 -1.88 7.20
N LYS A 69 9.22 -1.20 7.51
CA LYS A 69 10.22 -1.71 8.47
C LYS A 69 9.76 -1.56 9.92
N THR A 70 8.96 -0.55 10.20
CA THR A 70 8.49 -0.24 11.55
C THR A 70 6.99 -0.54 11.73
N ASN A 71 6.29 -0.87 10.65
CA ASN A 71 4.84 -1.03 10.62
C ASN A 71 4.10 0.22 11.18
N VAL A 72 4.54 1.42 10.75
CA VAL A 72 3.96 2.69 11.20
C VAL A 72 3.25 3.36 10.03
N LYS A 73 2.01 3.80 10.27
CA LYS A 73 1.18 4.57 9.34
C LYS A 73 0.93 5.96 9.92
N ASN A 74 1.29 7.00 9.18
CA ASN A 74 1.11 8.40 9.57
C ASN A 74 0.22 9.12 8.55
N LEU A 75 -0.70 9.96 9.02
CA LEU A 75 -1.50 10.87 8.20
C LEU A 75 -0.72 12.18 7.98
N PHE A 76 -0.75 12.71 6.75
CA PHE A 76 -0.25 14.04 6.43
C PHE A 76 -1.32 15.13 6.55
#